data_AF-A0A7S4BKV9-F1
#
_entry.id   AF-A0A7S4BKV9-F1
#
_cell.length_a   1.000
_cell.length_b   1.000
_cell.length_c   1.000
_cell.angle_alpha   90.00
_cell.angle_beta   90.00
_cell.angle_gamma   90.00
#
_symmetry.space_group_name_H-M   'P 1'
#
loop_
_entity.id
_entity.type
_entity.pdbx_description
1 polymer ?
#
loop_
_entity_poly.entity_id
_entity_poly.type
_entity_poly.pdbx_seq_one_letter_code
_entity_poly.pdbx_strand_id
1 'polypeptide(L)'
;RCVACRAWTIAMGWRRRRVLAVAAALAAACELASGGASSSATADEVYGGKTQLDRIQSTQCATCAMLTFQLWTVLSDEKERLEPQRQAKLKLDTKMIKPQTKHWLKQGYDAALRDAIENALDGLCSDTIFQSALLGKAACDAFLEQHADALADAVLGDRHAQLCAAIVPGCSGEHADRTLRELRGAEAPASSAVVKSEHVPTKETQWATDERLVRRLVGLTYSEYVHSTTSFASSHAFIMAYKGGGTKKRTRAHAALIAAFHSLASSLHQNGKPLVPLSFAQIDLRKNELPRHVAYPSGALHFQLFLLGADAKTPKLFTVDGAGRGAGGSGDDAAVRRLVDVLCAELPEDDAATLRHALSRGEARAGRLRDGGGGDGTGGRSARRRGTRPSEAQPEREVLETQECEMCGLIATDLFEAHRVTAIKHGTSKSDRSKRDKRLEGVQNPQTRRWLQREHGALLAAELEERLEDVCLSRRLESLACSVKTFVTLDGVFAEHSLLRRGRSGKMWDGNSFDSETCRVRVEERCPAAVEQYADGIIRGILDGNNADVCTRLVARCTQPVAQTFNSSYLSDSAARKREEETAAQARRASPQGILHDAIDDLAELGDLDDLLKEEL
;
A
#
# COMPACT_ATOMS: atom_id res chain seq x y z
N ARG A 1 36.96 -9.05 -47.01
CA ARG A 1 35.88 -9.83 -47.69
C ARG A 1 35.93 -11.34 -47.40
N CYS A 2 37.09 -11.98 -47.20
CA CYS A 2 37.14 -13.43 -46.85
C CYS A 2 36.79 -13.80 -45.39
N VAL A 3 36.92 -12.88 -44.42
CA VAL A 3 36.57 -13.14 -43.01
C VAL A 3 35.05 -13.09 -42.78
N ALA A 4 34.36 -12.15 -43.43
CA ALA A 4 32.90 -12.02 -43.35
C ALA A 4 32.17 -13.24 -43.96
N CYS A 5 32.66 -13.79 -45.09
CA CYS A 5 32.09 -15.02 -45.65
C CYS A 5 32.29 -16.25 -44.76
N ARG A 6 33.41 -16.34 -44.02
CA ARG A 6 33.65 -17.44 -43.05
C ARG A 6 32.77 -17.32 -41.81
N ALA A 7 32.56 -16.11 -41.29
CA ALA A 7 31.63 -15.89 -40.17
C ALA A 7 30.18 -16.22 -40.56
N TRP A 8 29.76 -15.87 -41.79
CA TRP A 8 28.42 -16.14 -42.28
C TRP A 8 28.14 -17.62 -42.54
N THR A 9 29.12 -18.37 -43.05
CA THR A 9 29.00 -19.84 -43.23
C THR A 9 28.99 -20.60 -41.89
N ILE A 10 29.73 -20.14 -40.88
CA ILE A 10 29.69 -20.71 -39.53
C ILE A 10 28.34 -20.40 -38.87
N ALA A 11 27.83 -19.17 -38.98
CA ALA A 11 26.53 -18.77 -38.44
C ALA A 11 25.35 -19.54 -39.08
N MET A 12 25.38 -19.72 -40.40
CA MET A 12 24.39 -20.53 -41.13
C MET A 12 24.47 -22.02 -40.74
N GLY A 13 25.68 -22.55 -40.54
CA GLY A 13 25.89 -23.93 -40.07
C GLY A 13 25.33 -24.19 -38.66
N TRP A 14 25.43 -23.20 -37.77
CA TRP A 14 24.88 -23.25 -36.41
C TRP A 14 23.35 -23.16 -36.38
N ARG A 15 22.74 -22.29 -37.22
CA ARG A 15 21.28 -22.23 -37.35
C ARG A 15 20.69 -23.55 -37.88
N ARG A 16 21.32 -24.18 -38.87
CA ARG A 16 20.87 -25.48 -39.41
C ARG A 16 20.91 -26.61 -38.37
N ARG A 17 21.93 -26.65 -37.50
CA ARG A 17 22.04 -27.65 -36.43
C ARG A 17 21.00 -27.45 -35.33
N ARG A 18 20.65 -26.20 -34.98
CA ARG A 18 19.58 -25.92 -34.01
C ARG A 18 18.20 -26.29 -34.54
N VAL A 19 17.90 -25.99 -35.80
CA VAL A 19 16.62 -26.37 -36.43
C VAL A 19 16.46 -27.90 -36.50
N LEU A 20 17.53 -28.63 -36.83
CA LEU A 20 17.50 -30.10 -36.82
C LEU A 20 17.37 -30.70 -35.41
N ALA A 21 17.97 -30.08 -34.40
CA ALA A 21 17.83 -30.52 -33.01
C ALA A 21 16.41 -30.28 -32.47
N VAL A 22 15.77 -29.16 -32.83
CA VAL A 22 14.38 -28.86 -32.47
C VAL A 22 13.40 -29.78 -33.21
N ALA A 23 13.65 -30.05 -34.50
CA ALA A 23 12.84 -31.01 -35.27
C ALA A 23 12.96 -32.44 -34.72
N ALA A 24 14.16 -32.88 -34.29
CA ALA A 24 14.36 -34.18 -33.65
C ALA A 24 13.69 -34.26 -32.27
N ALA A 25 13.71 -33.18 -31.48
CA ALA A 25 13.02 -33.11 -30.18
C ALA A 25 11.49 -33.13 -30.35
N LEU A 26 10.96 -32.47 -31.38
CA LEU A 26 9.53 -32.49 -31.71
C LEU A 26 9.08 -33.87 -32.25
N ALA A 27 9.93 -34.56 -33.02
CA ALA A 27 9.65 -35.92 -33.48
C ALA A 27 9.62 -36.92 -32.30
N ALA A 28 10.55 -36.80 -31.34
CA ALA A 28 10.58 -37.62 -30.13
C ALA A 28 9.38 -37.34 -29.20
N ALA A 29 8.90 -36.10 -29.14
CA ALA A 29 7.70 -35.74 -28.38
C ALA A 29 6.42 -36.32 -29.00
N CYS A 30 6.34 -36.42 -30.34
CA CYS A 30 5.21 -37.05 -31.03
C CYS A 30 5.16 -38.58 -30.88
N GLU A 31 6.31 -39.26 -30.77
CA GLU A 31 6.34 -40.71 -30.51
C GLU A 31 5.95 -41.04 -29.06
N LEU A 32 6.26 -40.17 -28.09
CA LEU A 32 5.81 -40.31 -26.70
C LEU A 32 4.29 -40.08 -26.51
N ALA A 33 3.67 -39.28 -27.38
CA ALA A 33 2.23 -39.00 -27.33
C ALA A 33 1.36 -40.09 -27.99
N SER A 34 1.93 -40.95 -28.83
CA SER A 34 1.18 -41.98 -29.59
C SER A 34 1.27 -43.40 -29.00
N GLY A 35 2.13 -43.62 -28.00
CA GLY A 35 2.40 -44.96 -27.44
C GLY A 35 1.53 -45.43 -26.27
N GLY A 36 0.48 -44.72 -25.88
CA GLY A 36 -0.20 -44.94 -24.59
C GLY A 36 -1.72 -45.04 -24.63
N ALA A 37 -2.30 -45.94 -25.44
CA ALA A 37 -3.72 -46.28 -25.32
C ALA A 37 -4.05 -47.69 -25.86
N SER A 38 -3.65 -48.72 -25.12
CA SER A 38 -4.27 -50.05 -25.23
C SER A 38 -4.20 -50.78 -23.90
N SER A 39 -5.28 -50.71 -23.10
CA SER A 39 -5.86 -51.85 -22.37
C SER A 39 -6.78 -51.42 -21.23
N SER A 40 -7.82 -52.23 -21.04
CA SER A 40 -8.78 -52.31 -19.93
C SER A 40 -9.95 -51.30 -19.91
N ALA A 41 -10.94 -51.63 -20.74
CA ALA A 41 -12.34 -51.51 -20.36
C ALA A 41 -12.64 -52.52 -19.23
N THR A 42 -13.29 -52.06 -18.15
CA THR A 42 -14.46 -52.67 -17.49
C THR A 42 -14.69 -52.01 -16.11
N ALA A 43 -15.54 -50.99 -16.10
CA ALA A 43 -16.31 -50.58 -14.91
C ALA A 43 -17.47 -49.71 -15.39
N ASP A 44 -18.49 -50.35 -15.94
CA ASP A 44 -19.83 -49.79 -16.08
C ASP A 44 -20.42 -49.64 -14.68
N GLU A 45 -20.42 -48.42 -14.15
CA GLU A 45 -21.29 -48.03 -13.04
C GLU A 45 -21.84 -46.61 -13.27
N VAL A 46 -23.04 -46.57 -13.85
CA VAL A 46 -24.17 -45.68 -13.52
C VAL A 46 -23.80 -44.23 -13.16
N TYR A 47 -23.46 -43.41 -14.17
CA TYR A 47 -23.77 -41.98 -14.16
C TYR A 47 -24.08 -41.52 -15.60
N GLY A 48 -25.28 -40.98 -15.78
CA GLY A 48 -25.91 -40.71 -17.08
C GLY A 48 -25.03 -39.99 -18.11
N GLY A 49 -25.08 -40.47 -19.34
CA GLY A 49 -24.30 -39.99 -20.48
C GLY A 49 -24.53 -38.51 -20.78
N LYS A 50 -23.59 -37.67 -20.32
CA LYS A 50 -23.30 -36.38 -20.95
C LYS A 50 -22.16 -36.59 -21.93
N THR A 51 -22.35 -36.15 -23.17
CA THR A 51 -21.34 -36.26 -24.23
C THR A 51 -20.10 -35.44 -23.87
N GLN A 52 -18.93 -35.76 -24.42
CA GLN A 52 -17.69 -34.98 -24.19
C GLN A 52 -17.86 -33.50 -24.57
N LEU A 53 -18.74 -33.23 -25.55
CA LEU A 53 -19.15 -31.90 -25.99
C LEU A 53 -19.90 -31.13 -24.88
N ASP A 54 -20.80 -31.78 -24.15
CA ASP A 54 -21.53 -31.15 -23.03
C ASP A 54 -20.59 -30.74 -21.89
N ARG A 55 -19.49 -31.48 -21.67
CA ARG A 55 -18.50 -31.11 -20.65
C ARG A 55 -17.70 -29.88 -21.06
N ILE A 56 -17.29 -29.78 -22.32
CA ILE A 56 -16.53 -28.62 -22.84
C ILE A 56 -17.41 -27.36 -22.82
N GLN A 57 -18.67 -27.47 -23.22
CA GLN A 57 -19.61 -26.35 -23.17
C GLN A 57 -19.90 -25.92 -21.72
N SER A 58 -20.02 -26.88 -20.80
CA SER A 58 -20.21 -26.60 -19.38
C SER A 58 -19.00 -25.88 -18.77
N THR A 59 -17.76 -26.24 -19.13
CA THR A 59 -16.56 -25.55 -18.61
C THR A 59 -16.40 -24.16 -19.21
N GLN A 60 -16.66 -23.96 -20.50
CA GLN A 60 -16.61 -22.62 -21.10
C GLN A 60 -17.68 -21.68 -20.53
N CYS A 61 -18.90 -22.18 -20.31
CA CYS A 61 -19.97 -21.42 -19.68
C CYS A 61 -19.59 -21.02 -18.25
N ALA A 62 -19.00 -21.96 -17.50
CA ALA A 62 -18.49 -21.74 -16.15
C ALA A 62 -17.39 -20.67 -16.10
N THR A 63 -16.38 -20.77 -16.97
CA THR A 63 -15.28 -19.82 -17.11
C THR A 63 -15.81 -18.43 -17.46
N CYS A 64 -16.72 -18.32 -18.44
CA CYS A 64 -17.34 -17.06 -18.79
C CYS A 64 -18.07 -16.43 -17.60
N ALA A 65 -18.91 -17.20 -16.92
CA ALA A 65 -19.72 -16.70 -15.82
C ALA A 65 -18.84 -16.22 -14.65
N MET A 66 -17.76 -16.93 -14.37
CA MET A 66 -16.80 -16.57 -13.32
C MET A 66 -16.02 -15.29 -13.66
N LEU A 67 -15.45 -15.21 -14.87
CA LEU A 67 -14.73 -14.01 -15.34
C LEU A 67 -15.63 -12.78 -15.32
N THR A 68 -16.85 -12.93 -15.83
CA THR A 68 -17.85 -11.87 -15.89
C THR A 68 -18.23 -11.39 -14.49
N PHE A 69 -18.36 -12.31 -13.52
CA PHE A 69 -18.64 -11.96 -12.13
C PHE A 69 -17.47 -11.22 -11.46
N GLN A 70 -16.23 -11.71 -11.61
CA GLN A 70 -15.03 -11.09 -11.04
C GLN A 70 -14.81 -9.67 -11.59
N LEU A 71 -15.00 -9.49 -12.90
CA LEU A 71 -14.93 -8.17 -13.52
C LEU A 71 -16.05 -7.24 -13.01
N TRP A 72 -17.25 -7.77 -12.80
CA TRP A 72 -18.35 -7.00 -12.23
C TRP A 72 -18.06 -6.56 -10.79
N THR A 73 -17.41 -7.40 -9.98
CA THR A 73 -16.98 -7.01 -8.62
C THR A 73 -15.94 -5.91 -8.66
N VAL A 74 -14.91 -6.02 -9.52
CA VAL A 74 -13.91 -4.95 -9.71
C VAL A 74 -14.58 -3.65 -10.15
N LEU A 75 -15.50 -3.72 -11.13
CA LEU A 75 -16.23 -2.55 -11.61
C LEU A 75 -17.08 -1.93 -10.50
N SER A 76 -17.72 -2.73 -9.66
CA SER A 76 -18.57 -2.26 -8.57
C SER A 76 -17.75 -1.55 -7.49
N ASP A 77 -16.61 -2.13 -7.10
CA ASP A 77 -15.68 -1.54 -6.14
C ASP A 77 -15.11 -0.21 -6.65
N GLU A 78 -14.71 -0.18 -7.93
CA GLU A 78 -14.17 1.03 -8.54
C GLU A 78 -15.24 2.11 -8.71
N LYS A 79 -16.48 1.74 -9.07
CA LYS A 79 -17.63 2.65 -9.05
C LYS A 79 -17.82 3.24 -7.64
N GLU A 80 -17.81 2.43 -6.59
CA GLU A 80 -17.93 2.91 -5.20
C GLU A 80 -16.78 3.85 -4.80
N ARG A 81 -15.55 3.56 -5.25
CA ARG A 81 -14.36 4.39 -4.99
C ARG A 81 -14.42 5.75 -5.68
N LEU A 82 -14.88 5.78 -6.94
CA LEU A 82 -14.94 7.01 -7.75
C LEU A 82 -16.19 7.85 -7.48
N GLU A 83 -17.26 7.26 -6.96
CA GLU A 83 -18.55 7.95 -6.72
C GLU A 83 -18.43 9.17 -5.78
N PRO A 84 -17.67 9.15 -4.67
CA PRO A 84 -17.42 10.35 -3.86
C PRO A 84 -16.74 11.48 -4.64
N GLN A 85 -15.76 11.16 -5.50
CA GLN A 85 -15.07 12.14 -6.32
C GLN A 85 -16.01 12.72 -7.38
N ARG A 86 -16.82 11.86 -8.00
CA ARG A 86 -17.86 12.25 -8.95
C ARG A 86 -18.89 13.17 -8.29
N GLN A 87 -19.34 12.85 -7.08
CA GLN A 87 -20.29 13.68 -6.32
C GLN A 87 -19.68 15.00 -5.84
N ALA A 88 -18.42 15.01 -5.40
CA ALA A 88 -17.71 16.24 -5.05
C ALA A 88 -17.60 17.19 -6.26
N LYS A 89 -17.26 16.64 -7.44
CA LYS A 89 -17.21 17.39 -8.71
C LYS A 89 -18.59 17.84 -9.19
N LEU A 90 -19.63 17.01 -9.05
CA LEU A 90 -21.04 17.36 -9.35
C LEU A 90 -21.63 18.40 -8.38
N LYS A 91 -21.13 18.50 -7.15
CA LYS A 91 -21.54 19.57 -6.22
C LYS A 91 -20.92 20.92 -6.62
N LEU A 92 -19.69 20.91 -7.14
CA LEU A 92 -19.06 22.08 -7.78
C LEU A 92 -19.80 22.51 -9.06
N ASP A 93 -20.48 21.58 -9.76
CA ASP A 93 -21.25 21.84 -11.00
C ASP A 93 -22.44 22.79 -10.85
N THR A 94 -22.98 23.00 -9.64
CA THR A 94 -24.17 23.85 -9.46
C THR A 94 -23.93 25.34 -9.75
N LYS A 95 -22.68 25.78 -9.91
CA LYS A 95 -22.38 27.22 -10.05
C LYS A 95 -21.83 27.73 -11.38
N MET A 96 -21.21 26.95 -12.28
CA MET A 96 -20.83 27.43 -13.63
C MET A 96 -19.93 26.37 -14.30
N ILE A 97 -20.51 25.41 -15.02
CA ILE A 97 -19.73 24.56 -15.92
C ILE A 97 -20.46 24.40 -17.25
N LYS A 98 -19.76 24.65 -18.36
CA LYS A 98 -20.31 24.54 -19.72
C LYS A 98 -20.67 23.08 -20.04
N PRO A 99 -21.70 22.80 -20.86
CA PRO A 99 -22.13 21.44 -21.22
C PRO A 99 -21.01 20.50 -21.71
N GLN A 100 -19.98 21.07 -22.34
CA GLN A 100 -18.81 20.34 -22.84
C GLN A 100 -17.98 19.72 -21.70
N THR A 101 -17.81 20.42 -20.57
CA THR A 101 -17.06 19.92 -19.42
C THR A 101 -17.85 18.85 -18.66
N LYS A 102 -19.19 18.92 -18.65
CA LYS A 102 -20.05 17.84 -18.13
C LYS A 102 -19.94 16.56 -18.95
N HIS A 103 -19.92 16.68 -20.29
CA HIS A 103 -19.70 15.53 -21.17
C HIS A 103 -18.30 14.93 -20.96
N TRP A 104 -17.29 15.79 -20.75
CA TRP A 104 -15.92 15.36 -20.52
C TRP A 104 -15.70 14.70 -19.14
N LEU A 105 -16.30 15.21 -18.07
CA LEU A 105 -16.28 14.56 -16.74
C LEU A 105 -16.91 13.16 -16.78
N LYS A 106 -17.93 12.99 -17.62
CA LYS A 106 -18.51 11.67 -17.88
C LYS A 106 -17.52 10.76 -18.61
N GLN A 107 -16.83 11.27 -19.64
CA GLN A 107 -15.80 10.51 -20.36
C GLN A 107 -14.62 10.11 -19.47
N GLY A 108 -14.17 10.99 -18.56
CA GLY A 108 -13.07 10.67 -17.64
C GLY A 108 -13.45 9.60 -16.60
N TYR A 109 -14.70 9.63 -16.12
CA TYR A 109 -15.22 8.59 -15.25
C TYR A 109 -15.33 7.25 -15.98
N ASP A 110 -15.92 7.24 -17.18
CA ASP A 110 -16.08 6.03 -17.99
C ASP A 110 -14.71 5.45 -18.41
N ALA A 111 -13.72 6.30 -18.70
CA ALA A 111 -12.35 5.88 -19.00
C ALA A 111 -11.64 5.23 -17.79
N ALA A 112 -11.80 5.78 -16.59
CA ALA A 112 -11.23 5.19 -15.38
C ALA A 112 -11.83 3.82 -15.06
N LEU A 113 -13.16 3.65 -15.24
CA LEU A 113 -13.80 2.36 -15.09
C LEU A 113 -13.31 1.33 -16.12
N ARG A 114 -13.06 1.78 -17.36
CA ARG A 114 -12.50 0.92 -18.41
C ARG A 114 -11.08 0.48 -18.09
N ASP A 115 -10.23 1.40 -17.67
CA ASP A 115 -8.85 1.13 -17.26
C ASP A 115 -8.79 0.12 -16.10
N ALA A 116 -9.68 0.25 -15.10
CA ALA A 116 -9.77 -0.72 -13.99
C ALA A 116 -10.13 -2.13 -14.46
N ILE A 117 -11.03 -2.26 -15.45
CA ILE A 117 -11.39 -3.55 -16.04
C ILE A 117 -10.24 -4.13 -16.87
N GLU A 118 -9.60 -3.32 -17.70
CA GLU A 118 -8.46 -3.74 -18.54
C GLU A 118 -7.29 -4.21 -17.65
N ASN A 119 -6.97 -3.48 -16.59
CA ASN A 119 -5.97 -3.90 -15.60
C ASN A 119 -6.36 -5.20 -14.86
N ALA A 120 -7.64 -5.41 -14.58
CA ALA A 120 -8.10 -6.64 -13.94
C ALA A 120 -8.01 -7.85 -14.88
N LEU A 121 -8.29 -7.68 -16.17
CA LEU A 121 -8.22 -8.74 -17.18
C LEU A 121 -6.83 -9.42 -17.20
N ASP A 122 -5.75 -8.64 -17.08
CA ASP A 122 -4.37 -9.15 -17.07
C ASP A 122 -4.07 -10.11 -15.90
N GLY A 123 -4.83 -10.02 -14.79
CA GLY A 123 -4.61 -10.80 -13.58
C GLY A 123 -5.61 -11.94 -13.35
N LEU A 124 -6.76 -11.95 -14.04
CA LEU A 124 -7.90 -12.82 -13.70
C LEU A 124 -7.56 -14.31 -13.72
N CYS A 125 -6.89 -14.79 -14.76
CA CYS A 125 -6.59 -16.23 -14.90
C CYS A 125 -5.48 -16.71 -13.95
N SER A 126 -4.79 -15.80 -13.27
CA SER A 126 -3.84 -16.14 -12.22
C SER A 126 -4.51 -16.34 -10.85
N ASP A 127 -5.79 -15.99 -10.71
CA ASP A 127 -6.55 -16.19 -9.48
C ASP A 127 -6.67 -17.68 -9.12
N THR A 128 -6.67 -17.96 -7.82
CA THR A 128 -6.72 -19.30 -7.22
C THR A 128 -7.91 -20.13 -7.69
N ILE A 129 -9.01 -19.48 -8.07
CA ILE A 129 -10.22 -20.07 -8.65
C ILE A 129 -9.91 -20.80 -9.96
N PHE A 130 -9.11 -20.18 -10.84
CA PHE A 130 -8.72 -20.75 -12.14
C PHE A 130 -7.54 -21.71 -12.03
N GLN A 131 -6.85 -21.77 -10.89
CA GLN A 131 -5.84 -22.78 -10.60
C GLN A 131 -6.44 -24.15 -10.24
N SER A 132 -7.76 -24.24 -10.02
CA SER A 132 -8.46 -25.49 -9.73
C SER A 132 -8.52 -26.41 -10.96
N ALA A 133 -8.57 -27.74 -10.72
CA ALA A 133 -8.66 -28.76 -11.77
C ALA A 133 -9.96 -28.71 -12.60
N LEU A 134 -10.96 -27.94 -12.15
CA LEU A 134 -12.30 -27.84 -12.75
C LEU A 134 -12.38 -26.77 -13.84
N LEU A 135 -11.72 -25.62 -13.62
CA LEU A 135 -11.73 -24.49 -14.56
C LEU A 135 -10.44 -24.40 -15.37
N GLY A 136 -9.29 -24.67 -14.75
CA GLY A 136 -7.97 -24.74 -15.39
C GLY A 136 -7.49 -23.43 -16.02
N LYS A 137 -6.34 -22.92 -15.57
CA LYS A 137 -5.71 -21.69 -16.06
C LYS A 137 -5.67 -21.60 -17.60
N ALA A 138 -5.28 -22.68 -18.28
CA ALA A 138 -5.18 -22.72 -19.73
C ALA A 138 -6.52 -22.46 -20.45
N ALA A 139 -7.65 -22.91 -19.88
CA ALA A 139 -8.96 -22.66 -20.47
C ALA A 139 -9.45 -21.23 -20.20
N CYS A 140 -9.03 -20.63 -19.08
CA CYS A 140 -9.24 -19.22 -18.80
C CYS A 140 -8.44 -18.34 -19.76
N ASP A 141 -7.14 -18.60 -19.91
CA ASP A 141 -6.25 -17.85 -20.81
C ASP A 141 -6.79 -17.89 -22.25
N ALA A 142 -7.14 -19.08 -22.75
CA ALA A 142 -7.71 -19.24 -24.08
C ALA A 142 -9.07 -18.53 -24.26
N PHE A 143 -9.86 -18.41 -23.19
CA PHE A 143 -11.14 -17.69 -23.24
C PHE A 143 -10.91 -16.17 -23.29
N LEU A 144 -9.98 -15.65 -22.48
CA LEU A 144 -9.65 -14.22 -22.47
C LEU A 144 -9.04 -13.78 -23.80
N GLU A 145 -8.13 -14.56 -24.40
CA GLU A 145 -7.55 -14.26 -25.71
C GLU A 145 -8.62 -14.07 -26.80
N GLN A 146 -9.74 -14.79 -26.73
CA GLN A 146 -10.81 -14.71 -27.74
C GLN A 146 -11.88 -13.66 -27.42
N HIS A 147 -12.06 -13.31 -26.15
CA HIS A 147 -13.26 -12.59 -25.69
C HIS A 147 -13.00 -11.41 -24.74
N ALA A 148 -11.75 -11.00 -24.50
CA ALA A 148 -11.41 -9.91 -23.56
C ALA A 148 -12.18 -8.61 -23.84
N ASP A 149 -12.21 -8.13 -25.09
CA ASP A 149 -12.90 -6.89 -25.46
C ASP A 149 -14.43 -6.99 -25.23
N ALA A 150 -15.02 -8.12 -25.64
CA ALA A 150 -16.45 -8.36 -25.48
C ALA A 150 -16.85 -8.46 -23.99
N LEU A 151 -15.98 -9.04 -23.16
CA LEU A 151 -16.11 -9.06 -21.70
C LEU A 151 -16.10 -7.66 -21.12
N ALA A 152 -15.09 -6.85 -21.45
CA ALA A 152 -14.96 -5.49 -20.94
C ALA A 152 -16.18 -4.62 -21.30
N ASP A 153 -16.59 -4.63 -22.57
CA ASP A 153 -17.72 -3.84 -23.04
C ASP A 153 -19.06 -4.29 -22.46
N ALA A 154 -19.24 -5.58 -22.19
CA ALA A 154 -20.46 -6.10 -21.59
C ALA A 154 -20.56 -5.78 -20.10
N VAL A 155 -19.44 -5.84 -19.37
CA VAL A 155 -19.39 -5.51 -17.94
C VAL A 155 -19.61 -4.00 -17.74
N LEU A 156 -18.95 -3.15 -18.54
CA LEU A 156 -19.17 -1.69 -18.53
C LEU A 156 -20.61 -1.31 -18.87
N GLY A 157 -21.25 -2.06 -19.77
CA GLY A 157 -22.61 -1.81 -20.23
C GLY A 157 -23.73 -2.40 -19.36
N ASP A 158 -23.43 -2.97 -18.18
CA ASP A 158 -24.37 -3.73 -17.34
C ASP A 158 -25.10 -4.87 -18.10
N ARG A 159 -24.46 -5.41 -19.16
CA ARG A 159 -24.95 -6.54 -19.98
C ARG A 159 -24.30 -7.87 -19.63
N HIS A 160 -23.59 -7.92 -18.50
CA HIS A 160 -22.82 -9.05 -18.03
C HIS A 160 -23.65 -10.36 -17.93
N ALA A 161 -24.93 -10.28 -17.53
CA ALA A 161 -25.82 -11.45 -17.44
C ALA A 161 -26.19 -12.08 -18.81
N GLN A 162 -26.06 -11.33 -19.91
CA GLN A 162 -26.42 -11.78 -21.27
C GLN A 162 -25.18 -12.21 -22.08
N LEU A 163 -23.99 -11.80 -21.64
CA LEU A 163 -22.75 -12.02 -22.37
C LEU A 163 -22.47 -13.51 -22.59
N CYS A 164 -22.52 -14.31 -21.53
CA CYS A 164 -22.16 -15.72 -21.62
C CYS A 164 -23.11 -16.52 -22.52
N ALA A 165 -24.37 -16.12 -22.60
CA ALA A 165 -25.34 -16.69 -23.53
C ALA A 165 -25.07 -16.31 -24.99
N ALA A 166 -24.48 -15.13 -25.23
CA ALA A 166 -24.11 -14.68 -26.57
C ALA A 166 -22.81 -15.33 -27.06
N ILE A 167 -21.84 -15.52 -26.16
CA ILE A 167 -20.49 -16.01 -26.49
C ILE A 167 -20.41 -17.53 -26.46
N VAL A 168 -21.03 -18.19 -25.47
CA VAL A 168 -20.94 -19.64 -25.28
C VAL A 168 -22.25 -20.31 -25.70
N PRO A 169 -22.26 -21.08 -26.80
CA PRO A 169 -23.45 -21.80 -27.25
C PRO A 169 -24.00 -22.71 -26.14
N GLY A 170 -25.29 -22.57 -25.84
CA GLY A 170 -25.97 -23.36 -24.80
C GLY A 170 -25.84 -22.82 -23.37
N CYS A 171 -25.11 -21.73 -23.16
CA CYS A 171 -24.97 -21.10 -21.84
C CYS A 171 -26.13 -20.14 -21.56
N SER A 172 -27.31 -20.63 -21.16
CA SER A 172 -28.38 -19.71 -20.74
C SER A 172 -28.00 -18.95 -19.47
N GLY A 173 -28.58 -17.77 -19.23
CA GLY A 173 -28.35 -17.01 -17.99
C GLY A 173 -28.66 -17.83 -16.73
N GLU A 174 -29.71 -18.66 -16.76
CA GLU A 174 -30.01 -19.60 -15.68
C GLU A 174 -28.95 -20.71 -15.52
N HIS A 175 -28.34 -21.15 -16.62
CA HIS A 175 -27.27 -22.14 -16.59
C HIS A 175 -25.98 -21.54 -16.04
N ALA A 176 -25.63 -20.32 -16.46
CA ALA A 176 -24.51 -19.55 -15.92
C ALA A 176 -24.69 -19.28 -14.41
N ASP A 177 -25.88 -18.84 -13.99
CA ASP A 177 -26.19 -18.59 -12.57
C ASP A 177 -26.20 -19.85 -11.72
N ARG A 178 -26.67 -20.97 -12.28
CA ARG A 178 -26.63 -22.28 -11.62
C ARG A 178 -25.18 -22.74 -11.48
N THR A 179 -24.38 -22.62 -12.53
CA THR A 179 -22.97 -23.00 -12.54
C THR A 179 -22.15 -22.12 -11.59
N LEU A 180 -22.41 -20.81 -11.52
CA LEU A 180 -21.83 -19.91 -10.52
C LEU A 180 -22.24 -20.30 -9.10
N ARG A 181 -23.50 -20.68 -8.87
CA ARG A 181 -23.95 -21.17 -7.55
C ARG A 181 -23.33 -22.50 -7.18
N GLU A 182 -23.20 -23.42 -8.13
CA GLU A 182 -22.54 -24.71 -7.96
C GLU A 182 -21.04 -24.55 -7.74
N LEU A 183 -20.36 -23.67 -8.49
CA LEU A 183 -18.95 -23.34 -8.28
C LEU A 183 -18.72 -22.59 -6.98
N ARG A 184 -19.55 -21.61 -6.61
CA ARG A 184 -19.48 -21.00 -5.27
C ARG A 184 -19.78 -22.01 -4.17
N GLY A 185 -20.65 -22.98 -4.44
CA GLY A 185 -20.96 -24.09 -3.54
C GLY A 185 -19.87 -25.17 -3.48
N ALA A 186 -19.08 -25.34 -4.54
CA ALA A 186 -18.03 -26.35 -4.70
C ALA A 186 -16.61 -25.80 -4.42
N GLU A 187 -16.40 -24.49 -4.54
CA GLU A 187 -15.21 -23.72 -4.13
C GLU A 187 -15.35 -23.11 -2.74
N ALA A 188 -16.55 -23.12 -2.16
CA ALA A 188 -16.61 -23.44 -0.76
C ALA A 188 -16.02 -24.85 -0.69
N PRO A 189 -14.80 -25.06 -0.16
CA PRO A 189 -14.18 -26.38 -0.15
C PRO A 189 -15.24 -27.39 0.30
N ALA A 190 -15.13 -28.66 -0.10
CA ALA A 190 -16.00 -29.79 0.32
C ALA A 190 -16.17 -29.99 1.86
N SER A 191 -15.75 -28.99 2.63
CA SER A 191 -15.92 -28.68 4.03
C SER A 191 -17.05 -27.65 4.36
N SER A 192 -17.80 -27.10 3.41
CA SER A 192 -18.95 -26.21 3.68
C SER A 192 -20.23 -26.98 4.04
N ALA A 193 -20.18 -27.64 5.19
CA ALA A 193 -21.35 -27.49 6.07
C ALA A 193 -21.49 -25.97 6.27
N VAL A 194 -22.64 -25.40 5.89
CA VAL A 194 -23.01 -24.00 6.08
C VAL A 194 -22.37 -23.48 7.36
N VAL A 195 -21.29 -22.71 7.23
CA VAL A 195 -20.58 -22.16 8.39
C VAL A 195 -21.60 -21.30 9.11
N LYS A 196 -21.97 -21.72 10.31
CA LYS A 196 -22.96 -20.98 11.09
C LYS A 196 -22.48 -19.54 11.22
N SER A 197 -23.26 -18.57 10.77
CA SER A 197 -22.89 -17.16 10.82
C SER A 197 -24.11 -16.32 11.16
N GLU A 198 -23.91 -15.28 11.98
CA GLU A 198 -24.90 -14.20 12.08
C GLU A 198 -24.98 -13.40 10.77
N HIS A 199 -26.03 -12.58 10.65
CA HIS A 199 -26.11 -11.56 9.61
C HIS A 199 -24.88 -10.65 9.62
N VAL A 200 -24.39 -10.31 8.42
CA VAL A 200 -23.29 -9.37 8.23
C VAL A 200 -23.62 -8.04 8.93
N PRO A 201 -22.75 -7.52 9.80
CA PRO A 201 -22.99 -6.26 10.48
C PRO A 201 -23.16 -5.10 9.50
N THR A 202 -24.12 -4.21 9.77
CA THR A 202 -24.29 -2.94 9.05
C THR A 202 -23.20 -1.93 9.44
N LYS A 203 -23.08 -0.81 8.71
CA LYS A 203 -22.10 0.26 9.01
C LYS A 203 -22.17 0.78 10.46
N GLU A 204 -23.35 0.68 11.09
CA GLU A 204 -23.61 1.08 12.47
C GLU A 204 -23.22 -0.01 13.49
N THR A 205 -23.31 -1.28 13.11
CA THR A 205 -23.12 -2.44 14.01
C THR A 205 -21.83 -3.21 13.78
N GLN A 206 -21.03 -2.79 12.80
CA GLN A 206 -19.72 -3.37 12.47
C GLN A 206 -18.63 -3.10 13.54
N TRP A 207 -18.90 -2.25 14.52
CA TRP A 207 -17.99 -1.92 15.61
C TRP A 207 -18.51 -2.49 16.93
N ALA A 208 -17.60 -3.04 17.74
CA ALA A 208 -17.91 -3.59 19.05
C ALA A 208 -17.93 -2.52 20.16
N THR A 209 -17.32 -1.37 19.91
CA THR A 209 -17.23 -0.23 20.84
C THR A 209 -17.62 1.06 20.13
N ASP A 210 -18.13 2.02 20.89
CA ASP A 210 -18.52 3.35 20.37
C ASP A 210 -17.33 4.12 19.78
N GLU A 211 -16.13 3.85 20.30
CA GLU A 211 -14.86 4.41 19.83
C GLU A 211 -14.45 3.87 18.44
N ARG A 212 -15.15 2.87 17.90
CA ARG A 212 -14.88 2.25 16.59
C ARG A 212 -13.45 1.71 16.44
N LEU A 213 -12.92 1.12 17.52
CA LEU A 213 -11.55 0.58 17.56
C LEU A 213 -11.50 -0.94 17.42
N VAL A 214 -12.56 -1.63 17.84
CA VAL A 214 -12.66 -3.09 17.75
C VAL A 214 -13.75 -3.44 16.75
N ARG A 215 -13.39 -4.10 15.65
CA ARG A 215 -14.36 -4.52 14.64
C ARG A 215 -15.11 -5.77 15.09
N ARG A 216 -16.41 -5.83 14.82
CA ARG A 216 -17.25 -7.01 15.05
C ARG A 216 -17.22 -7.89 13.80
N LEU A 217 -16.73 -9.11 13.95
CA LEU A 217 -16.71 -10.12 12.89
C LEU A 217 -17.85 -11.13 13.08
N VAL A 218 -18.30 -11.67 11.95
CA VAL A 218 -19.21 -12.81 11.86
C VAL A 218 -18.53 -13.90 11.02
N GLY A 219 -19.09 -15.11 10.99
CA GLY A 219 -18.49 -16.23 10.26
C GLY A 219 -18.19 -15.89 8.79
N LEU A 220 -19.10 -15.15 8.14
CA LEU A 220 -18.94 -14.72 6.75
C LEU A 220 -17.87 -13.63 6.53
N THR A 221 -17.65 -12.73 7.49
CA THR A 221 -16.68 -11.62 7.34
C THR A 221 -15.30 -11.95 7.91
N TYR A 222 -15.15 -13.14 8.51
CA TYR A 222 -13.92 -13.51 9.19
C TYR A 222 -12.72 -13.61 8.25
N SER A 223 -12.87 -14.33 7.13
CA SER A 223 -11.80 -14.55 6.15
C SER A 223 -11.54 -13.32 5.28
N GLU A 224 -12.54 -12.45 5.12
CA GLU A 224 -12.40 -11.18 4.40
C GLU A 224 -11.64 -10.17 5.27
N TYR A 225 -12.00 -9.99 6.54
CA TYR A 225 -11.02 -9.51 7.53
C TYR A 225 -9.83 -10.49 7.53
N VAL A 226 -8.69 -10.37 8.20
CA VAL A 226 -7.57 -11.35 8.03
C VAL A 226 -6.92 -11.40 6.62
N HIS A 227 -7.62 -11.76 5.54
CA HIS A 227 -7.02 -11.96 4.20
C HIS A 227 -7.30 -10.83 3.19
N SER A 228 -8.18 -9.86 3.48
CA SER A 228 -8.42 -8.72 2.59
C SER A 228 -7.14 -7.94 2.34
N THR A 229 -6.77 -7.84 1.06
CA THR A 229 -5.73 -6.96 0.54
C THR A 229 -6.06 -5.47 0.73
N THR A 230 -7.31 -5.11 1.01
CA THR A 230 -7.77 -3.72 1.13
C THR A 230 -7.86 -3.23 2.57
N SER A 231 -7.96 -4.12 3.56
CA SER A 231 -8.03 -3.76 4.98
C SER A 231 -6.85 -4.27 5.83
N PHE A 232 -6.06 -5.24 5.33
CA PHE A 232 -4.87 -5.80 5.99
C PHE A 232 -3.55 -5.57 5.26
N ALA A 233 -3.52 -4.83 4.14
CA ALA A 233 -2.25 -4.56 3.44
C ALA A 233 -1.16 -3.92 4.31
N SER A 234 -1.54 -3.26 5.42
CA SER A 234 -0.63 -2.50 6.26
C SER A 234 -0.72 -2.80 7.75
N SER A 235 -1.45 -3.83 8.20
CA SER A 235 -1.57 -4.14 9.64
C SER A 235 -1.68 -5.62 10.00
N HIS A 236 -1.16 -5.98 11.17
CA HIS A 236 -1.40 -7.24 11.88
C HIS A 236 -2.85 -7.30 12.38
N ALA A 237 -3.47 -8.50 12.42
CA ALA A 237 -4.81 -8.68 12.94
C ALA A 237 -4.77 -9.37 14.31
N PHE A 238 -5.30 -8.72 15.36
CA PHE A 238 -5.47 -9.31 16.68
C PHE A 238 -6.95 -9.54 16.99
N ILE A 239 -7.35 -10.81 16.97
CA ILE A 239 -8.75 -11.23 17.03
C ILE A 239 -9.04 -11.89 18.36
N MET A 240 -10.01 -11.35 19.09
CA MET A 240 -10.59 -11.96 20.29
C MET A 240 -11.79 -12.82 19.90
N ALA A 241 -11.67 -14.13 20.06
CA ALA A 241 -12.75 -15.05 19.73
C ALA A 241 -13.27 -15.70 21.02
N TYR A 242 -14.57 -15.54 21.27
CA TYR A 242 -15.16 -15.86 22.56
C TYR A 242 -16.48 -16.59 22.42
N LYS A 243 -16.75 -17.54 23.32
CA LYS A 243 -18.08 -18.13 23.51
C LYS A 243 -18.77 -17.34 24.60
N GLY A 244 -19.67 -16.41 24.24
CA GLY A 244 -20.34 -15.59 25.25
C GLY A 244 -21.11 -16.46 26.26
N GLY A 245 -20.78 -16.37 27.55
CA GLY A 245 -21.46 -17.19 28.57
C GLY A 245 -22.75 -16.52 29.05
N GLY A 246 -23.90 -17.08 28.66
CA GLY A 246 -25.18 -16.92 29.36
C GLY A 246 -25.28 -17.78 30.64
N THR A 247 -24.15 -18.14 31.25
CA THR A 247 -24.11 -18.92 32.49
C THR A 247 -23.42 -18.10 33.56
N LYS A 248 -23.98 -18.17 34.77
CA LYS A 248 -23.69 -17.38 35.98
C LYS A 248 -22.24 -17.44 36.52
N LYS A 249 -21.26 -17.84 35.70
CA LYS A 249 -19.83 -17.88 36.03
C LYS A 249 -18.98 -17.47 34.82
N ARG A 250 -19.09 -16.22 34.35
CA ARG A 250 -17.90 -15.57 33.78
C ARG A 250 -16.87 -15.53 34.90
N THR A 251 -15.76 -16.24 34.76
CA THR A 251 -14.65 -16.09 35.71
C THR A 251 -14.23 -14.62 35.67
N ARG A 252 -13.96 -14.00 36.83
CA ARG A 252 -13.46 -12.60 36.87
C ARG A 252 -12.27 -12.40 35.93
N ALA A 253 -11.45 -13.44 35.74
CA ALA A 253 -10.34 -13.48 34.78
C ALA A 253 -10.76 -13.25 33.32
N HIS A 254 -11.85 -13.86 32.83
CA HIS A 254 -12.31 -13.62 31.45
C HIS A 254 -12.81 -12.18 31.26
N ALA A 255 -13.52 -11.64 32.25
CA ALA A 255 -13.98 -10.26 32.19
C ALA A 255 -12.79 -9.28 32.16
N ALA A 256 -11.78 -9.52 32.99
CA ALA A 256 -10.54 -8.75 33.02
C ALA A 256 -9.78 -8.82 31.68
N LEU A 257 -9.72 -9.98 31.03
CA LEU A 257 -9.06 -10.14 29.73
C LEU A 257 -9.82 -9.44 28.60
N ILE A 258 -11.15 -9.48 28.61
CA ILE A 258 -11.97 -8.73 27.64
C ILE A 258 -11.78 -7.22 27.85
N ALA A 259 -11.84 -6.75 29.10
CA ALA A 259 -11.60 -5.35 29.43
C ALA A 259 -10.18 -4.92 29.02
N ALA A 260 -9.18 -5.77 29.29
CA ALA A 260 -7.79 -5.54 28.91
C ALA A 260 -7.61 -5.46 27.38
N PHE A 261 -8.30 -6.33 26.62
CA PHE A 261 -8.27 -6.30 25.15
C PHE A 261 -8.83 -4.97 24.61
N HIS A 262 -9.97 -4.52 25.10
CA HIS A 262 -10.53 -3.23 24.70
C HIS A 262 -9.66 -2.05 25.15
N SER A 263 -9.15 -2.08 26.39
CA SER A 263 -8.25 -1.05 26.92
C SER A 263 -6.95 -0.96 26.10
N LEU A 264 -6.44 -2.08 25.62
CA LEU A 264 -5.27 -2.13 24.75
C LEU A 264 -5.58 -1.50 23.39
N ALA A 265 -6.73 -1.84 22.77
CA ALA A 265 -7.16 -1.24 21.51
C ALA A 265 -7.26 0.29 21.62
N SER A 266 -7.85 0.81 22.69
CA SER A 266 -7.95 2.26 22.98
C SER A 266 -6.59 2.90 23.25
N SER A 267 -5.68 2.22 23.96
CA SER A 267 -4.36 2.77 24.28
C SER A 267 -3.45 2.89 23.06
N LEU A 268 -3.63 2.01 22.08
CA LEU A 268 -2.83 1.98 20.85
C LEU A 268 -3.37 2.84 19.72
N HIS A 269 -4.58 3.39 19.87
CA HIS A 269 -5.15 4.36 18.93
C HIS A 269 -5.12 5.75 19.55
N GLN A 270 -4.18 6.58 19.12
CA GLN A 270 -4.08 7.98 19.56
C GLN A 270 -4.47 8.90 18.41
N ASN A 271 -5.38 9.83 18.65
CA ASN A 271 -5.87 10.80 17.66
C ASN A 271 -6.38 10.15 16.36
N GLY A 272 -7.00 8.97 16.46
CA GLY A 272 -7.54 8.24 15.32
C GLY A 272 -6.49 7.55 14.43
N LYS A 273 -5.20 7.57 14.81
CA LYS A 273 -4.13 6.85 14.12
C LYS A 273 -3.61 5.68 14.98
N PRO A 274 -3.41 4.49 14.41
CA PRO A 274 -2.80 3.37 15.12
C PRO A 274 -1.30 3.65 15.36
N LEU A 275 -0.83 3.50 16.60
CA LEU A 275 0.59 3.68 16.96
C LEU A 275 1.49 2.52 16.51
N VAL A 276 0.89 1.35 16.35
CA VAL A 276 1.50 0.11 15.87
C VAL A 276 0.56 -0.41 14.79
N PRO A 277 1.05 -1.01 13.69
CA PRO A 277 0.21 -1.60 12.65
C PRO A 277 -0.54 -2.83 13.18
N LEU A 278 -1.49 -2.64 14.10
CA LEU A 278 -2.22 -3.69 14.81
C LEU A 278 -3.71 -3.33 14.85
N SER A 279 -4.50 -4.10 14.12
CA SER A 279 -5.95 -4.00 14.01
C SER A 279 -6.64 -4.95 14.99
N PHE A 280 -7.70 -4.47 15.65
CA PHE A 280 -8.42 -5.23 16.66
C PHE A 280 -9.79 -5.69 16.16
N ALA A 281 -10.12 -6.95 16.40
CA ALA A 281 -11.44 -7.49 16.10
C ALA A 281 -11.94 -8.49 17.13
N GLN A 282 -13.24 -8.76 17.11
CA GLN A 282 -13.86 -9.77 17.96
C GLN A 282 -14.91 -10.61 17.22
N ILE A 283 -15.09 -11.86 17.63
CA ILE A 283 -16.11 -12.77 17.09
C ILE A 283 -16.78 -13.60 18.21
N ASP A 284 -18.12 -13.66 18.21
CA ASP A 284 -18.91 -14.49 19.14
C ASP A 284 -19.17 -15.87 18.55
N LEU A 285 -18.49 -16.87 19.09
CA LEU A 285 -18.48 -18.25 18.62
C LEU A 285 -19.70 -19.08 19.01
N ARG A 286 -20.65 -18.50 19.76
CA ARG A 286 -21.96 -19.14 19.93
C ARG A 286 -22.80 -19.07 18.67
N LYS A 287 -22.62 -17.99 17.94
CA LYS A 287 -23.47 -17.59 16.83
C LYS A 287 -22.75 -17.65 15.50
N ASN A 288 -21.42 -17.77 15.56
CA ASN A 288 -20.54 -17.88 14.42
C ASN A 288 -19.64 -19.11 14.57
N GLU A 289 -19.34 -19.77 13.48
CA GLU A 289 -18.31 -20.79 13.36
C GLU A 289 -17.11 -20.17 12.65
N LEU A 290 -15.91 -20.52 13.12
CA LEU A 290 -14.68 -20.14 12.43
C LEU A 290 -14.47 -21.05 11.22
N PRO A 291 -13.77 -20.58 10.18
CA PRO A 291 -13.34 -21.45 9.09
C PRO A 291 -12.54 -22.65 9.61
N ARG A 292 -12.77 -23.84 9.05
CA ARG A 292 -12.15 -25.11 9.54
C ARG A 292 -10.62 -25.13 9.53
N HIS A 293 -9.98 -24.28 8.73
CA HIS A 293 -8.52 -24.15 8.69
C HIS A 293 -7.96 -23.37 9.90
N VAL A 294 -8.81 -22.67 10.65
CA VAL A 294 -8.44 -21.99 11.88
C VAL A 294 -8.60 -23.00 13.02
N ALA A 295 -7.49 -23.48 13.56
CA ALA A 295 -7.52 -24.37 14.71
C ALA A 295 -8.16 -23.65 15.91
N TYR A 296 -9.24 -24.23 16.45
CA TYR A 296 -9.94 -23.68 17.58
C TYR A 296 -9.60 -24.47 18.85
N PRO A 297 -8.83 -23.90 19.78
CA PRO A 297 -8.54 -24.58 21.04
C PRO A 297 -9.82 -24.75 21.88
N SER A 298 -9.88 -25.81 22.67
CA SER A 298 -10.99 -26.09 23.58
C SER A 298 -11.01 -25.10 24.75
N GLY A 299 -11.52 -23.88 24.53
CA GLY A 299 -11.58 -22.82 25.55
C GLY A 299 -12.80 -21.90 25.37
N ALA A 300 -13.12 -21.09 26.38
CA ALA A 300 -14.24 -20.13 26.29
C ALA A 300 -13.81 -18.77 25.70
N LEU A 301 -12.53 -18.44 25.78
CA LEU A 301 -11.91 -17.21 25.29
C LEU A 301 -10.51 -17.57 24.78
N HIS A 302 -10.16 -17.08 23.59
CA HIS A 302 -8.83 -17.20 23.03
C HIS A 302 -8.57 -16.01 22.12
N PHE A 303 -7.29 -15.76 21.88
CA PHE A 303 -6.82 -14.68 21.03
C PHE A 303 -6.06 -15.27 19.86
N GLN A 304 -6.17 -14.63 18.71
CA GLN A 304 -5.50 -15.02 17.48
C GLN A 304 -4.74 -13.83 16.93
N LEU A 305 -3.46 -13.99 16.62
CA LEU A 305 -2.65 -12.98 15.95
C LEU A 305 -2.29 -13.45 14.55
N PHE A 306 -2.70 -12.69 13.55
CA PHE A 306 -2.27 -12.83 12.17
C PHE A 306 -1.21 -11.77 11.88
N LEU A 307 -0.01 -12.21 11.52
CA LEU A 307 1.07 -11.31 11.16
C LEU A 307 0.91 -10.79 9.73
N LEU A 308 1.56 -9.65 9.46
CA LEU A 308 1.56 -9.00 8.16
C LEU A 308 2.61 -9.71 7.28
N GLY A 309 2.29 -9.98 6.01
CA GLY A 309 3.22 -10.61 5.06
C GLY A 309 3.02 -12.12 4.85
N ALA A 310 4.07 -12.83 4.42
CA ALA A 310 4.02 -14.23 3.98
C ALA A 310 3.47 -15.21 5.05
N ASP A 311 3.61 -14.85 6.33
CA ASP A 311 3.13 -15.64 7.48
C ASP A 311 1.66 -15.39 7.84
N ALA A 312 0.94 -14.54 7.09
CA ALA A 312 -0.47 -14.19 7.34
C ALA A 312 -1.47 -15.37 7.22
N LYS A 313 -1.02 -16.54 6.74
CA LYS A 313 -1.90 -17.69 6.50
C LYS A 313 -2.16 -18.54 7.74
N THR A 314 -1.32 -18.45 8.77
CA THR A 314 -1.44 -19.26 9.99
C THR A 314 -1.51 -18.38 11.24
N PRO A 315 -2.63 -18.35 11.97
CA PRO A 315 -2.72 -17.55 13.18
C PRO A 315 -1.85 -18.13 14.29
N LYS A 316 -1.19 -17.24 15.02
CA LYS A 316 -0.63 -17.56 16.33
C LYS A 316 -1.76 -17.56 17.35
N LEU A 317 -2.00 -18.71 17.96
CA LEU A 317 -3.13 -18.95 18.86
C LEU A 317 -2.68 -18.82 20.32
N PHE A 318 -3.43 -18.05 21.10
CA PHE A 318 -3.19 -17.88 22.53
C PHE A 318 -4.42 -18.35 23.30
N THR A 319 -4.26 -19.45 24.02
CA THR A 319 -5.19 -19.83 25.08
C THR A 319 -4.73 -19.18 26.37
N VAL A 320 -5.67 -18.56 27.09
CA VAL A 320 -5.41 -18.14 28.47
C VAL A 320 -5.92 -19.24 29.38
N ASP A 321 -5.38 -20.44 29.22
CA ASP A 321 -5.65 -21.56 30.12
C ASP A 321 -4.69 -21.46 31.30
N GLY A 322 -5.26 -21.28 32.49
CA GLY A 322 -4.50 -21.25 33.73
C GLY A 322 -4.47 -19.87 34.36
N ALA A 323 -5.44 -19.64 35.23
CA ALA A 323 -5.15 -19.04 36.52
C ALA A 323 -4.05 -19.88 37.21
N GLY A 324 -2.80 -19.69 36.80
CA GLY A 324 -1.64 -20.15 37.56
C GLY A 324 -1.77 -19.54 38.95
N ARG A 325 -1.98 -20.42 39.93
CA ARG A 325 -1.88 -20.08 41.35
C ARG A 325 -0.48 -19.48 41.57
N GLY A 326 -0.34 -18.16 41.57
CA GLY A 326 1.00 -17.57 41.74
C GLY A 326 1.15 -16.06 41.57
N ALA A 327 0.21 -15.35 40.95
CA ALA A 327 0.29 -13.88 40.86
C ALA A 327 -0.89 -13.24 41.59
N GLY A 328 -0.67 -12.85 42.85
CA GLY A 328 -1.63 -12.13 43.70
C GLY A 328 -1.98 -10.71 43.25
N GLY A 329 -1.87 -10.41 41.95
CA GLY A 329 -2.32 -9.16 41.36
C GLY A 329 -3.76 -9.29 40.88
N SER A 330 -4.71 -9.04 41.78
CA SER A 330 -6.11 -8.78 41.40
C SER A 330 -6.17 -7.42 40.72
N GLY A 331 -6.19 -7.37 39.39
CA GLY A 331 -6.43 -6.12 38.67
C GLY A 331 -6.27 -6.29 37.17
N ASP A 332 -7.11 -5.60 36.41
CA ASP A 332 -7.11 -5.58 34.94
C ASP A 332 -5.71 -5.31 34.35
N ASP A 333 -4.86 -4.57 35.07
CA ASP A 333 -3.45 -4.32 34.73
C ASP A 333 -2.63 -5.60 34.51
N ALA A 334 -2.84 -6.64 35.31
CA ALA A 334 -2.15 -7.92 35.14
C ALA A 334 -2.66 -8.68 33.90
N ALA A 335 -3.91 -8.47 33.49
CA ALA A 335 -4.45 -9.03 32.25
C ALA A 335 -3.91 -8.28 31.03
N VAL A 336 -3.82 -6.94 31.09
CA VAL A 336 -3.20 -6.11 30.05
C VAL A 336 -1.74 -6.51 29.84
N ARG A 337 -0.94 -6.56 30.93
CA ARG A 337 0.47 -6.97 30.83
C ARG A 337 0.65 -8.33 30.17
N ARG A 338 -0.16 -9.32 30.53
CA ARG A 338 -0.11 -10.64 29.89
C ARG A 338 -0.39 -10.59 28.39
N LEU A 339 -1.40 -9.82 27.96
CA LEU A 339 -1.69 -9.66 26.52
C LEU A 339 -0.53 -8.96 25.80
N VAL A 340 0.06 -7.96 26.44
CA VAL A 340 1.21 -7.20 25.89
C VAL A 340 2.45 -8.08 25.79
N ASP A 341 2.77 -8.86 26.82
CA ASP A 341 3.92 -9.77 26.83
C ASP A 341 3.81 -10.79 25.70
N VAL A 342 2.60 -11.33 25.50
CA VAL A 342 2.29 -12.25 24.39
C VAL A 342 2.46 -11.57 23.03
N LEU A 343 1.94 -10.36 22.85
CA LEU A 343 2.10 -9.61 21.60
C LEU A 343 3.56 -9.27 21.32
N CYS A 344 4.30 -8.80 22.32
CA CYS A 344 5.71 -8.45 22.20
C CYS A 344 6.62 -9.66 21.94
N ALA A 345 6.21 -10.87 22.29
CA ALA A 345 6.95 -12.09 21.97
C ALA A 345 6.79 -12.51 20.50
N GLU A 346 5.68 -12.12 19.88
CA GLU A 346 5.26 -12.69 18.59
C GLU A 346 5.26 -11.69 17.43
N LEU A 347 5.23 -10.39 17.73
CA LEU A 347 5.37 -9.30 16.76
C LEU A 347 6.84 -9.12 16.31
N PRO A 348 7.07 -8.53 15.12
CA PRO A 348 8.39 -8.09 14.71
C PRO A 348 9.05 -7.18 15.76
N GLU A 349 10.39 -7.20 15.84
CA GLU A 349 11.13 -6.50 16.91
C GLU A 349 10.84 -4.99 16.96
N ASP A 350 10.72 -4.35 15.80
CA ASP A 350 10.39 -2.92 15.67
C ASP A 350 8.98 -2.60 16.19
N ASP A 351 7.99 -3.44 15.84
CA ASP A 351 6.61 -3.29 16.29
C ASP A 351 6.47 -3.60 17.79
N ALA A 352 7.17 -4.62 18.27
CA ALA A 352 7.22 -4.97 19.69
C ALA A 352 7.88 -3.86 20.52
N ALA A 353 8.96 -3.24 20.03
CA ALA A 353 9.61 -2.10 20.68
C ALA A 353 8.67 -0.89 20.73
N THR A 354 7.97 -0.61 19.63
CA THR A 354 6.98 0.47 19.53
C THR A 354 5.82 0.26 20.49
N LEU A 355 5.31 -0.97 20.58
CA LEU A 355 4.25 -1.38 21.52
C LEU A 355 4.67 -1.13 22.97
N ARG A 356 5.88 -1.56 23.38
CA ARG A 356 6.40 -1.31 24.75
C ARG A 356 6.53 0.17 25.04
N HIS A 357 7.02 0.96 24.08
CA HIS A 357 7.20 2.40 24.24
C HIS A 357 5.86 3.15 24.32
N ALA A 358 4.87 2.76 23.53
CA ALA A 358 3.51 3.32 23.58
C ALA A 358 2.87 3.13 24.97
N LEU A 359 2.98 1.93 25.54
CA LEU A 359 2.39 1.61 26.84
C LEU A 359 3.13 2.27 28.00
N SER A 360 4.47 2.34 27.94
CA SER A 360 5.28 3.04 28.95
C SER A 360 4.94 4.54 29.04
N ARG A 361 4.66 5.18 27.90
CA ARG A 361 4.21 6.59 27.85
C ARG A 361 2.80 6.78 28.43
N GLY A 362 1.90 5.81 28.23
CA GLY A 362 0.57 5.79 28.82
C GLY A 362 0.61 5.71 30.36
N GLU A 363 1.41 4.79 30.91
CA GLU A 363 1.58 4.63 32.36
C GLU A 363 2.18 5.90 33.01
N ALA A 364 3.18 6.53 32.38
CA ALA A 364 3.80 7.76 32.88
C ALA A 364 2.83 8.97 32.88
N ARG A 365 1.87 9.01 31.96
CA ARG A 365 0.84 10.06 31.87
C ARG A 365 -0.26 9.86 32.91
N ALA A 366 -0.68 8.62 33.15
CA ALA A 366 -1.65 8.27 34.18
C ALA A 366 -1.12 8.52 35.61
N GLY A 367 0.17 8.25 35.85
CA GLY A 367 0.82 8.55 37.13
C GLY A 367 0.81 10.04 37.49
N ARG A 368 1.10 10.93 36.53
CA ARG A 368 1.11 12.39 36.77
C ARG A 368 -0.27 12.98 37.08
N LEU A 369 -1.33 12.40 36.53
CA LEU A 369 -2.71 12.84 36.81
C LEU A 369 -3.19 12.39 38.18
N ARG A 370 -2.64 11.29 38.71
CA ARG A 370 -3.01 10.73 40.02
C ARG A 370 -2.32 11.47 41.18
N ASP A 371 -1.10 11.96 40.97
CA ASP A 371 -0.35 12.73 41.96
C ASP A 371 -0.75 14.23 42.02
N GLY A 372 -1.56 14.71 41.06
CA GLY A 372 -2.01 16.11 41.00
C GLY A 372 -3.31 16.43 41.74
N GLY A 373 -3.96 15.44 42.35
CA GLY A 373 -5.31 15.57 42.94
C GLY A 373 -5.34 15.25 44.44
N GLY A 374 -4.69 16.06 45.27
CA GLY A 374 -4.79 15.91 46.72
C GLY A 374 -3.99 16.96 47.47
N GLY A 375 -4.62 18.08 47.81
CA GLY A 375 -3.96 19.13 48.59
C GLY A 375 -4.91 20.27 48.96
N ASP A 376 -5.92 19.94 49.78
CA ASP A 376 -6.69 20.95 50.51
C ASP A 376 -6.04 21.17 51.89
N GLY A 377 -5.94 22.44 52.29
CA GLY A 377 -5.90 22.82 53.70
C GLY A 377 -4.56 22.92 54.44
N THR A 378 -4.09 24.16 54.54
CA THR A 378 -3.53 24.81 55.75
C THR A 378 -2.04 24.70 56.11
N GLY A 379 -1.39 25.88 56.05
CA GLY A 379 -0.51 26.33 57.13
C GLY A 379 0.99 26.37 56.82
N GLY A 380 1.58 27.57 56.86
CA GLY A 380 3.00 27.70 57.20
C GLY A 380 3.81 28.60 56.30
N ARG A 381 3.91 29.87 56.71
CA ARG A 381 4.92 30.83 56.27
C ARG A 381 6.33 30.21 56.27
N SER A 382 7.03 30.28 55.15
CA SER A 382 8.49 30.44 55.14
C SER A 382 8.95 31.06 53.83
N ALA A 383 9.26 32.35 53.92
CA ALA A 383 10.02 33.06 52.90
C ALA A 383 11.47 32.55 52.91
N ARG A 384 11.84 31.79 51.88
CA ARG A 384 13.24 31.70 51.43
C ARG A 384 13.27 31.74 49.91
N ARG A 385 13.68 32.90 49.40
CA ARG A 385 14.19 33.13 48.04
C ARG A 385 15.04 31.94 47.59
N ARG A 386 14.50 31.13 46.68
CA ARG A 386 15.29 30.41 45.68
C ARG A 386 14.87 30.98 44.34
N GLY A 387 15.86 31.45 43.59
CA GLY A 387 15.68 32.11 42.32
C GLY A 387 14.72 31.34 41.42
N THR A 388 13.79 32.10 40.84
CA THR A 388 13.14 31.77 39.59
C THR A 388 14.18 31.15 38.66
N ARG A 389 13.95 29.89 38.28
CA ARG A 389 14.74 29.21 37.25
C ARG A 389 14.59 30.02 35.96
N PRO A 390 15.68 30.43 35.30
CA PRO A 390 15.61 30.92 33.94
C PRO A 390 15.45 29.68 33.03
N SER A 391 14.22 29.29 32.69
CA SER A 391 14.00 28.20 31.72
C SER A 391 12.79 28.37 30.81
N GLU A 392 12.39 29.62 30.52
CA GLU A 392 11.35 29.94 29.52
C GLU A 392 11.69 31.27 28.80
N ALA A 393 12.95 31.47 28.41
CA ALA A 393 13.23 32.53 27.44
C ALA A 393 12.79 32.03 26.06
N GLN A 394 11.65 32.52 25.57
CA GLN A 394 11.24 32.31 24.19
C GLN A 394 12.39 32.77 23.27
N PRO A 395 12.71 32.01 22.20
CA PRO A 395 13.73 32.43 21.27
C PRO A 395 13.42 33.81 20.71
N GLU A 396 14.47 34.63 20.55
CA GLU A 396 14.34 35.92 19.91
C GLU A 396 13.66 35.73 18.55
N ARG A 397 12.63 36.55 18.30
CA ARG A 397 11.75 36.43 17.12
C ARG A 397 12.51 36.32 15.80
N GLU A 398 13.67 36.96 15.71
CA GLU A 398 14.55 36.92 14.53
C GLU A 398 15.15 35.53 14.25
N VAL A 399 15.41 34.75 15.30
CA VAL A 399 15.89 33.37 15.18
C VAL A 399 14.80 32.44 14.67
N LEU A 400 13.56 32.62 15.16
CA LEU A 400 12.41 31.85 14.68
C LEU A 400 12.12 32.12 13.20
N GLU A 401 12.10 33.39 12.80
CA GLU A 401 11.86 33.80 11.41
C GLU A 401 12.95 33.24 10.47
N THR A 402 14.20 33.17 10.94
CA THR A 402 15.30 32.52 10.19
C THR A 402 15.05 31.01 10.05
N GLN A 403 14.72 30.32 11.14
CA GLN A 403 14.42 28.88 11.13
C GLN A 403 13.23 28.53 10.23
N GLU A 404 12.21 29.38 10.19
CA GLU A 404 11.06 29.24 9.29
C GLU A 404 11.49 29.34 7.81
N CYS A 405 12.36 30.30 7.48
CA CYS A 405 12.91 30.45 6.12
C CYS A 405 13.72 29.21 5.73
N GLU A 406 14.51 28.67 6.65
CA GLU A 406 15.30 27.46 6.41
C GLU A 406 14.42 26.23 6.18
N MET A 407 13.41 26.01 7.03
CA MET A 407 12.46 24.90 6.85
C MET A 407 11.66 25.02 5.57
N CYS A 408 11.19 26.22 5.22
CA CYS A 408 10.54 26.46 3.93
C CYS A 408 11.47 26.09 2.77
N GLY A 409 12.74 26.52 2.82
CA GLY A 409 13.73 26.24 1.79
C GLY A 409 14.00 24.74 1.61
N LEU A 410 14.09 24.00 2.71
CA LEU A 410 14.26 22.54 2.72
C LEU A 410 13.05 21.82 2.10
N ILE A 411 11.83 22.17 2.53
CA ILE A 411 10.59 21.59 1.99
C ILE A 411 10.46 21.90 0.49
N ALA A 412 10.65 23.16 0.11
CA ALA A 412 10.58 23.58 -1.29
C ALA A 412 11.58 22.83 -2.17
N THR A 413 12.80 22.58 -1.66
CA THR A 413 13.85 21.85 -2.38
C THR A 413 13.54 20.36 -2.52
N ASP A 414 12.99 19.70 -1.48
CA ASP A 414 12.59 18.29 -1.58
C ASP A 414 11.47 18.11 -2.61
N LEU A 415 10.44 18.96 -2.53
CA LEU A 415 9.29 18.96 -3.42
C LEU A 415 9.66 19.34 -4.85
N PHE A 416 10.55 20.31 -5.07
CA PHE A 416 11.01 20.68 -6.40
C PHE A 416 11.69 19.51 -7.10
N GLU A 417 12.48 18.72 -6.36
CA GLU A 417 13.07 17.52 -6.93
C GLU A 417 12.06 16.40 -7.17
N ALA A 418 11.12 16.18 -6.23
CA ALA A 418 10.04 15.22 -6.43
C ALA A 418 9.25 15.57 -7.70
N HIS A 419 8.89 16.84 -7.86
CA HIS A 419 8.28 17.38 -9.07
C HIS A 419 9.13 17.12 -10.31
N ARG A 420 10.45 17.37 -10.25
CA ARG A 420 11.36 17.13 -11.38
C ARG A 420 11.40 15.65 -11.75
N VAL A 421 11.50 14.75 -10.78
CA VAL A 421 11.55 13.29 -11.00
C VAL A 421 10.22 12.80 -11.59
N THR A 422 9.10 13.22 -11.03
CA THR A 422 7.76 12.87 -11.51
C THR A 422 7.52 13.43 -12.91
N ALA A 423 7.94 14.67 -13.18
CA ALA A 423 7.89 15.25 -14.52
C ALA A 423 8.72 14.40 -15.52
N ILE A 424 9.95 14.00 -15.15
CA ILE A 424 10.77 13.11 -15.99
C ILE A 424 10.06 11.77 -16.24
N LYS A 425 9.52 11.12 -15.20
CA LYS A 425 8.80 9.84 -15.30
C LYS A 425 7.59 9.92 -16.23
N HIS A 426 6.84 11.03 -16.19
CA HIS A 426 5.70 11.25 -17.09
C HIS A 426 6.10 11.75 -18.49
N GLY A 427 7.36 11.52 -18.89
CA GLY A 427 7.82 11.86 -20.23
C GLY A 427 7.92 13.37 -20.46
N THR A 428 8.46 14.13 -19.50
CA THR A 428 8.90 15.51 -19.73
C THR A 428 10.41 15.63 -19.89
N SER A 429 11.09 14.57 -20.37
CA SER A 429 12.44 14.75 -20.92
C SER A 429 12.40 15.85 -22.00
N LYS A 430 13.50 16.57 -22.25
CA LYS A 430 13.51 17.62 -23.31
C LYS A 430 12.99 17.09 -24.66
N SER A 431 13.25 15.81 -24.96
CA SER A 431 12.74 15.09 -26.13
C SER A 431 11.21 14.93 -26.08
N ASP A 432 10.69 14.40 -24.97
CA ASP A 432 9.28 14.03 -24.87
C ASP A 432 8.38 15.24 -24.63
N ARG A 433 8.92 16.28 -23.97
CA ARG A 433 8.32 17.61 -23.89
C ARG A 433 8.20 18.23 -25.28
N SER A 434 9.23 18.13 -26.12
CA SER A 434 9.14 18.59 -27.53
C SER A 434 8.11 17.78 -28.33
N LYS A 435 8.07 16.45 -28.18
CA LYS A 435 7.05 15.60 -28.83
C LYS A 435 5.64 15.95 -28.35
N ARG A 436 5.46 16.21 -27.05
CA ARG A 436 4.17 16.58 -26.46
C ARG A 436 3.76 17.99 -26.84
N ASP A 437 4.67 18.95 -26.84
CA ASP A 437 4.41 20.32 -27.27
C ASP A 437 4.05 20.33 -28.76
N LYS A 438 4.70 19.51 -29.59
CA LYS A 438 4.30 19.25 -30.99
C LYS A 438 2.91 18.60 -31.09
N ARG A 439 2.59 17.62 -30.24
CA ARG A 439 1.23 17.03 -30.17
C ARG A 439 0.19 18.07 -29.74
N LEU A 440 0.51 18.93 -28.78
CA LEU A 440 -0.33 20.04 -28.30
C LEU A 440 -0.46 21.15 -29.35
N GLU A 441 0.57 21.41 -30.15
CA GLU A 441 0.55 22.29 -31.32
C GLU A 441 -0.34 21.75 -32.43
N GLY A 442 -0.36 20.42 -32.61
CA GLY A 442 -1.29 19.74 -33.52
C GLY A 442 -2.75 19.79 -33.09
N VAL A 443 -3.04 20.10 -31.82
CA VAL A 443 -4.41 20.30 -31.34
C VAL A 443 -4.93 21.65 -31.84
N GLN A 444 -5.72 21.61 -32.91
CA GLN A 444 -6.31 22.80 -33.53
C GLN A 444 -7.26 23.57 -32.60
N ASN A 445 -7.84 22.90 -31.61
CA ASN A 445 -8.76 23.54 -30.67
C ASN A 445 -8.02 24.18 -29.48
N PRO A 446 -8.02 25.52 -29.35
CA PRO A 446 -7.33 26.22 -28.27
C PRO A 446 -7.89 25.92 -26.88
N GLN A 447 -9.16 25.49 -26.78
CA GLN A 447 -9.76 25.09 -25.50
C GLN A 447 -9.24 23.73 -25.04
N THR A 448 -9.15 22.75 -25.94
CA THR A 448 -8.58 21.42 -25.67
C THR A 448 -7.11 21.51 -25.30
N ARG A 449 -6.36 22.38 -25.99
CA ARG A 449 -4.95 22.66 -25.69
C ARG A 449 -4.75 23.24 -24.29
N ARG A 450 -5.56 24.25 -23.92
CA ARG A 450 -5.55 24.83 -22.57
C ARG A 450 -5.97 23.81 -21.51
N TRP A 451 -6.87 22.89 -21.82
CA TRP A 451 -7.32 21.86 -20.90
C TRP A 451 -6.25 20.78 -20.68
N LEU A 452 -5.60 20.27 -21.74
CA LEU A 452 -4.49 19.31 -21.60
C LEU A 452 -3.32 19.89 -20.79
N GLN A 453 -3.07 21.21 -20.91
CA GLN A 453 -2.11 21.91 -20.06
C GLN A 453 -2.55 21.97 -18.60
N ARG A 454 -3.86 22.13 -18.33
CA ARG A 454 -4.42 22.15 -16.96
C ARG A 454 -4.44 20.78 -16.30
N GLU A 455 -4.86 19.72 -17.00
CA GLU A 455 -4.82 18.35 -16.45
C GLU A 455 -3.42 17.94 -16.07
N HIS A 456 -2.46 18.22 -16.95
CA HIS A 456 -1.08 17.90 -16.64
C HIS A 456 -0.57 18.70 -15.43
N GLY A 457 -0.96 19.97 -15.31
CA GLY A 457 -0.69 20.75 -14.11
C GLY A 457 -1.35 20.16 -12.86
N ALA A 458 -2.58 19.66 -12.99
CA ALA A 458 -3.33 19.03 -11.89
C ALA A 458 -2.70 17.70 -11.43
N LEU A 459 -2.21 16.86 -12.36
CA LEU A 459 -1.49 15.63 -12.01
C LEU A 459 -0.20 15.93 -11.25
N LEU A 460 0.61 16.87 -11.74
CA LEU A 460 1.83 17.27 -11.04
C LEU A 460 1.53 17.92 -9.68
N ALA A 461 0.40 18.63 -9.55
CA ALA A 461 -0.03 19.21 -8.29
C ALA A 461 -0.47 18.12 -7.29
N ALA A 462 -1.24 17.13 -7.73
CA ALA A 462 -1.70 16.02 -6.89
C ALA A 462 -0.52 15.21 -6.34
N GLU A 463 0.49 14.91 -7.16
CA GLU A 463 1.71 14.25 -6.69
C GLU A 463 2.46 15.09 -5.65
N LEU A 464 2.53 16.41 -5.88
CA LEU A 464 3.15 17.33 -4.92
C LEU A 464 2.40 17.37 -3.59
N GLU A 465 1.06 17.31 -3.61
CA GLU A 465 0.22 17.24 -2.42
C GLU A 465 0.46 15.92 -1.66
N GLU A 466 0.46 14.78 -2.35
CA GLU A 466 0.79 13.48 -1.73
C GLU A 466 2.19 13.49 -1.12
N ARG A 467 3.18 14.03 -1.86
CA ARG A 467 4.55 14.14 -1.35
C ARG A 467 4.66 15.07 -0.15
N LEU A 468 3.86 16.14 -0.10
CA LEU A 468 3.84 17.10 1.00
C LEU A 468 3.30 16.46 2.29
N GLU A 469 2.34 15.53 2.21
CA GLU A 469 1.81 14.82 3.40
C GLU A 469 2.91 14.04 4.13
N ASP A 470 3.85 13.46 3.39
CA ASP A 470 4.95 12.64 3.93
C ASP A 470 6.29 13.39 4.04
N VAL A 471 6.37 14.66 3.61
CA VAL A 471 7.65 15.38 3.51
C VAL A 471 8.35 15.49 4.85
N CYS A 472 7.60 15.63 5.95
CA CYS A 472 8.14 15.75 7.30
C CYS A 472 8.67 14.44 7.90
N LEU A 473 8.30 13.30 7.32
CA LEU A 473 8.78 11.96 7.71
C LEU A 473 9.88 11.45 6.74
N SER A 474 10.24 12.27 5.76
CA SER A 474 11.19 11.92 4.72
C SER A 474 12.62 11.92 5.26
N ARG A 475 13.28 10.75 5.25
CA ARG A 475 14.74 10.63 5.48
C ARG A 475 15.57 11.54 4.58
N ARG A 476 15.03 11.91 3.41
CA ARG A 476 15.68 12.84 2.50
C ARG A 476 15.66 14.27 3.03
N LEU A 477 14.54 14.69 3.62
CA LEU A 477 14.45 16.01 4.27
C LEU A 477 15.40 16.07 5.48
N GLU A 478 15.49 15.00 6.27
CA GLU A 478 16.47 14.87 7.36
C GLU A 478 17.91 14.98 6.87
N SER A 479 18.24 14.26 5.79
CA SER A 479 19.57 14.31 5.16
C SER A 479 19.92 15.70 4.64
N LEU A 480 18.95 16.41 4.04
CA LEU A 480 19.14 17.79 3.57
C LEU A 480 19.31 18.75 4.76
N ALA A 481 18.53 18.58 5.82
CA ALA A 481 18.67 19.36 7.04
C ALA A 481 20.05 19.18 7.68
N CYS A 482 20.63 17.98 7.61
CA CYS A 482 21.99 17.72 8.08
C CYS A 482 23.10 18.26 7.17
N SER A 483 22.87 18.40 5.86
CA SER A 483 23.89 18.92 4.93
C SER A 483 23.98 20.45 4.95
N VAL A 484 22.92 21.14 5.39
CA VAL A 484 22.91 22.60 5.51
C VAL A 484 23.60 23.05 6.80
N LYS A 485 24.81 23.59 6.65
CA LYS A 485 25.63 24.08 7.78
C LYS A 485 24.94 25.18 8.61
N THR A 486 24.12 26.04 8.00
CA THR A 486 23.46 27.15 8.70
C THR A 486 22.36 26.68 9.64
N PHE A 487 21.69 25.57 9.27
CA PHE A 487 20.59 24.95 9.99
C PHE A 487 20.96 24.52 11.42
N VAL A 488 22.27 24.40 11.70
CA VAL A 488 22.79 24.02 13.03
C VAL A 488 23.57 25.13 13.74
N THR A 489 24.07 26.14 13.02
CA THR A 489 24.88 27.20 13.63
C THR A 489 24.11 28.18 14.53
N LEU A 490 22.77 28.18 14.52
CA LEU A 490 21.96 28.98 15.45
C LEU A 490 21.99 28.47 16.90
N ASP A 491 22.63 27.32 17.17
CA ASP A 491 22.94 26.87 18.53
C ASP A 491 23.93 27.79 19.26
N GLY A 492 24.62 28.71 18.58
CA GLY A 492 25.46 29.72 19.25
C GLY A 492 24.71 30.55 20.31
N VAL A 493 23.38 30.68 20.18
CA VAL A 493 22.52 31.43 21.12
C VAL A 493 21.88 30.52 22.19
N PHE A 494 21.83 29.19 21.98
CA PHE A 494 21.19 28.21 22.88
C PHE A 494 22.13 27.13 23.46
N ALA A 495 23.43 27.19 23.14
CA ALA A 495 24.43 26.19 23.52
C ALA A 495 24.66 26.02 25.04
N GLU A 496 24.16 26.92 25.88
CA GLU A 496 24.23 26.79 27.34
C GLU A 496 23.04 26.03 27.96
N HIS A 497 21.92 25.86 27.25
CA HIS A 497 20.67 25.37 27.86
C HIS A 497 19.96 24.24 27.11
N SER A 498 20.36 23.88 25.88
CA SER A 498 19.81 22.69 25.22
C SER A 498 20.39 21.41 25.83
N LEU A 499 19.51 20.55 26.37
CA LEU A 499 19.85 19.20 26.86
C LEU A 499 20.51 18.30 25.80
N LEU A 500 20.48 18.72 24.52
CA LEU A 500 21.06 18.03 23.38
C LEU A 500 22.59 18.04 23.36
N ARG A 501 23.28 18.86 24.19
CA ARG A 501 24.75 18.80 24.30
C ARG A 501 25.28 17.57 25.05
N ARG A 502 24.40 16.79 25.72
CA ARG A 502 24.77 15.46 26.24
C ARG A 502 24.32 14.39 25.25
N GLY A 503 25.05 14.27 24.14
CA GLY A 503 25.14 12.97 23.48
C GLY A 503 25.53 11.92 24.53
N ARG A 504 24.87 10.75 24.51
CA ARG A 504 25.06 9.65 25.49
C ARG A 504 26.54 9.25 25.69
N SER A 505 27.43 9.64 24.78
CA SER A 505 28.84 9.25 24.75
C SER A 505 29.82 10.25 25.38
N GLY A 506 29.40 11.45 25.78
CA GLY A 506 30.29 12.43 26.42
C GLY A 506 31.49 12.90 25.58
N LYS A 507 31.52 12.60 24.26
CA LYS A 507 32.59 13.02 23.36
C LYS A 507 32.33 14.45 22.87
N MET A 508 33.37 15.27 22.95
CA MET A 508 33.40 16.61 22.36
C MET A 508 33.27 16.48 20.85
N TRP A 509 32.36 17.25 20.24
CA TRP A 509 32.01 17.12 18.83
C TRP A 509 33.14 17.62 17.94
N ASP A 510 33.58 16.80 17.00
CA ASP A 510 34.43 17.24 15.89
C ASP A 510 33.55 18.11 14.97
N GLY A 511 33.89 19.40 14.86
CA GLY A 511 33.02 20.47 14.34
C GLY A 511 32.57 20.40 12.87
N ASN A 512 32.60 19.23 12.24
CA ASN A 512 32.25 19.04 10.82
C ASN A 512 31.18 17.97 10.56
N SER A 513 30.70 17.24 11.57
CA SER A 513 29.62 16.26 11.39
C SER A 513 28.54 16.47 12.45
N PHE A 514 27.35 16.88 12.03
CA PHE A 514 26.21 16.99 12.93
C PHE A 514 25.61 15.60 13.21
N ASP A 515 25.20 15.35 14.45
CA ASP A 515 24.50 14.12 14.81
C ASP A 515 23.17 14.05 14.06
N SER A 516 22.98 12.97 13.30
CA SER A 516 21.79 12.65 12.51
C SER A 516 20.51 12.80 13.34
N GLU A 517 20.60 12.47 14.63
CA GLU A 517 19.50 12.57 15.59
C GLU A 517 19.01 14.02 15.79
N THR A 518 19.94 14.99 15.84
CA THR A 518 19.59 16.40 16.06
C THR A 518 18.86 17.00 14.86
N CYS A 519 19.28 16.65 13.64
CA CYS A 519 18.57 17.09 12.43
C CYS A 519 17.16 16.50 12.39
N ARG A 520 17.02 15.20 12.70
CA ARG A 520 15.72 14.52 12.72
C ARG A 520 14.75 15.20 13.68
N VAL A 521 15.14 15.39 14.94
CA VAL A 521 14.28 16.04 15.94
C VAL A 521 13.84 17.43 15.48
N ARG A 522 14.73 18.21 14.85
CA ARG A 522 14.37 19.53 14.31
C ARG A 522 13.37 19.47 13.16
N VAL A 523 13.56 18.54 12.23
CA VAL A 523 12.60 18.32 11.14
C VAL A 523 11.25 17.91 11.71
N GLU A 524 11.20 16.97 12.65
CA GLU A 524 9.97 16.52 13.32
C GLU A 524 9.24 17.66 14.05
N GLU A 525 9.98 18.53 14.74
CA GLU A 525 9.40 19.64 15.50
C GLU A 525 8.92 20.81 14.64
N ARG A 526 9.63 21.12 13.54
CA ARG A 526 9.41 22.37 12.79
C ARG A 526 8.73 22.18 11.44
N CYS A 527 8.90 21.03 10.81
CA CYS A 527 8.30 20.76 9.51
C CYS A 527 6.77 20.84 9.52
N PRO A 528 6.04 20.27 10.50
CA PRO A 528 4.57 20.31 10.50
C PRO A 528 4.01 21.74 10.49
N ALA A 529 4.60 22.63 11.28
CA ALA A 529 4.19 24.03 11.33
C ALA A 529 4.47 24.78 10.02
N ALA A 530 5.64 24.53 9.40
CA ALA A 530 5.99 25.12 8.11
C ALA A 530 5.09 24.60 6.98
N VAL A 531 4.73 23.30 6.99
CA VAL A 531 3.77 22.72 6.04
C VAL A 531 2.41 23.36 6.22
N GLU A 532 1.86 23.39 7.44
CA GLU A 532 0.55 23.98 7.72
C GLU A 532 0.46 25.45 7.26
N GLN A 533 1.54 26.21 7.41
CA GLN A 533 1.55 27.63 7.09
C GLN A 533 1.87 27.96 5.63
N TYR A 534 2.72 27.16 4.96
CA TYR A 534 3.30 27.53 3.66
C TYR A 534 3.02 26.53 2.52
N ALA A 535 2.34 25.41 2.78
CA ALA A 535 2.01 24.35 1.81
C ALA A 535 1.58 24.87 0.43
N ASP A 536 0.45 25.57 0.37
CA ASP A 536 -0.16 26.06 -0.87
C ASP A 536 0.78 27.00 -1.64
N GLY A 537 1.51 27.84 -0.91
CA GLY A 537 2.47 28.77 -1.46
C GLY A 537 3.67 28.06 -2.10
N ILE A 538 4.20 27.04 -1.41
CA ILE A 538 5.33 26.23 -1.87
C ILE A 538 4.93 25.44 -3.11
N ILE A 539 3.80 24.71 -3.07
CA ILE A 539 3.31 23.92 -4.22
C ILE A 539 3.14 24.81 -5.44
N ARG A 540 2.48 25.96 -5.29
CA ARG A 540 2.29 26.91 -6.40
C ARG A 540 3.61 27.42 -6.95
N GLY A 541 4.54 27.81 -6.08
CA GLY A 541 5.86 28.29 -6.49
C GLY A 541 6.65 27.26 -7.28
N ILE A 542 6.57 25.99 -6.89
CA ILE A 542 7.24 24.87 -7.56
C ILE A 542 6.62 24.59 -8.92
N LEU A 543 5.29 24.61 -9.02
CA LEU A 543 4.59 24.47 -10.31
C LEU A 543 4.93 25.61 -11.28
N ASP A 544 5.22 26.80 -10.75
CA ASP A 544 5.73 27.95 -11.52
C ASP A 544 7.23 27.82 -11.87
N GLY A 545 7.90 26.74 -11.46
CA GLY A 545 9.31 26.46 -11.71
C GLY A 545 10.28 27.14 -10.76
N ASN A 546 9.80 27.72 -9.66
CA ASN A 546 10.65 28.29 -8.60
C ASN A 546 11.02 27.20 -7.60
N ASN A 547 12.30 27.14 -7.22
CA ASN A 547 12.76 26.27 -6.14
C ASN A 547 12.64 26.99 -4.78
N ALA A 548 13.66 26.92 -3.93
CA ALA A 548 13.68 27.58 -2.62
C ALA A 548 13.45 29.10 -2.66
N ASP A 549 13.65 29.75 -3.82
CA ASP A 549 13.35 31.18 -4.01
C ASP A 549 11.88 31.53 -3.72
N VAL A 550 10.95 30.56 -3.78
CA VAL A 550 9.55 30.76 -3.37
C VAL A 550 9.44 31.27 -1.92
N CYS A 551 10.34 30.84 -1.03
CA CYS A 551 10.30 31.16 0.39
C CYS A 551 10.54 32.64 0.68
N THR A 552 11.21 33.37 -0.22
CA THR A 552 11.39 34.83 -0.12
C THR A 552 10.06 35.61 -0.14
N ARG A 553 9.01 35.01 -0.72
CA ARG A 553 7.66 35.58 -0.79
C ARG A 553 6.75 35.07 0.32
N LEU A 554 7.06 33.91 0.90
CA LEU A 554 6.20 33.23 1.88
C LEU A 554 6.59 33.52 3.32
N VAL A 555 7.90 33.60 3.60
CA VAL A 555 8.43 33.76 4.95
C VAL A 555 8.93 35.19 5.14
N ALA A 556 8.50 35.83 6.22
CA ALA A 556 8.93 37.18 6.55
C ALA A 556 10.46 37.21 6.76
N ARG A 557 11.13 38.21 6.17
CA ARG A 557 12.61 38.39 6.24
C ARG A 557 13.46 37.28 5.62
N CYS A 558 12.85 36.33 4.91
CA CYS A 558 13.59 35.35 4.13
C CYS A 558 14.23 36.03 2.91
N THR A 559 15.53 36.30 2.99
CA THR A 559 16.27 36.96 1.92
C THR A 559 16.67 35.96 0.84
N GLN A 560 16.80 36.45 -0.40
CA GLN A 560 17.22 35.60 -1.53
C GLN A 560 18.54 34.83 -1.28
N PRO A 561 19.59 35.42 -0.67
CA PRO A 561 20.79 34.66 -0.31
C PRO A 561 20.53 33.48 0.62
N VAL A 562 19.65 33.65 1.62
CA VAL A 562 19.29 32.57 2.57
C VAL A 562 18.44 31.51 1.89
N ALA A 563 17.50 31.88 1.02
CA ALA A 563 16.77 30.90 0.22
C ALA A 563 17.70 30.11 -0.74
N GLN A 564 18.72 30.77 -1.30
CA GLN A 564 19.62 30.17 -2.27
C GLN A 564 20.68 29.26 -1.68
N THR A 565 20.97 29.30 -0.38
CA THR A 565 21.85 28.31 0.26
C THR A 565 21.30 26.89 0.14
N PHE A 566 19.98 26.74 0.06
CA PHE A 566 19.32 25.45 -0.16
C PHE A 566 19.46 24.96 -1.60
N ASN A 567 19.35 25.87 -2.57
CA ASN A 567 19.59 25.56 -3.98
C ASN A 567 21.03 25.09 -4.21
N SER A 568 22.03 25.76 -3.62
CA SER A 568 23.44 25.41 -3.81
C SER A 568 23.81 24.09 -3.12
N SER A 569 23.32 23.86 -1.89
CA SER A 569 23.48 22.59 -1.17
C SER A 569 22.87 21.42 -1.94
N TYR A 570 21.68 21.63 -2.52
CA TYR A 570 21.05 20.64 -3.41
C TYR A 570 21.87 20.37 -4.66
N LEU A 571 22.42 21.39 -5.32
CA LEU A 571 23.22 21.20 -6.53
C LEU A 571 24.51 20.42 -6.22
N SER A 572 25.13 20.65 -5.06
CA SER A 572 26.29 19.86 -4.64
C SER A 572 25.91 18.41 -4.31
N ASP A 573 24.81 18.19 -3.59
CA ASP A 573 24.36 16.84 -3.22
C ASP A 573 23.91 16.04 -4.45
N SER A 574 23.21 16.67 -5.40
CA SER A 574 22.83 16.03 -6.66
C SER A 574 24.04 15.69 -7.52
N ALA A 575 25.05 16.56 -7.57
CA ALA A 575 26.29 16.28 -8.29
C ALA A 575 27.09 15.15 -7.64
N ALA A 576 27.13 15.07 -6.31
CA ALA A 576 27.76 13.97 -5.58
C ALA A 576 27.05 12.64 -5.88
N ARG A 577 25.72 12.60 -5.78
CA ARG A 577 24.93 11.39 -6.09
C ARG A 577 25.09 10.93 -7.53
N LYS A 578 25.09 11.84 -8.50
CA LYS A 578 25.36 11.49 -9.90
C LYS A 578 26.73 10.85 -10.08
N ARG A 579 27.76 11.36 -9.40
CA ARG A 579 29.09 10.73 -9.43
C ARG A 579 29.09 9.35 -8.78
N GLU A 580 28.37 9.17 -7.67
CA GLU A 580 28.21 7.86 -7.03
C GLU A 580 27.44 6.88 -7.91
N GLU A 581 26.36 7.31 -8.56
CA GLU A 581 25.61 6.50 -9.53
C GLU A 581 26.44 6.16 -10.76
N GLU A 582 27.19 7.12 -11.30
CA GLU A 582 28.09 6.90 -12.45
C GLU A 582 29.21 5.92 -12.08
N THR A 583 29.82 6.08 -10.91
CA THR A 583 30.86 5.15 -10.43
C THR A 583 30.28 3.77 -10.11
N ALA A 584 29.08 3.68 -9.54
CA ALA A 584 28.38 2.41 -9.31
C ALA A 584 27.96 1.74 -10.62
N ALA A 585 27.48 2.50 -11.60
CA ALA A 585 27.14 2.01 -12.94
C ALA A 585 28.40 1.53 -13.67
N GLN A 586 29.51 2.28 -13.56
CA GLN A 586 30.79 1.89 -14.12
C GLN A 586 31.35 0.63 -13.45
N ALA A 587 31.18 0.49 -12.13
CA ALA A 587 31.53 -0.74 -11.39
C ALA A 587 30.65 -1.93 -11.79
N ARG A 588 29.34 -1.72 -12.02
CA ARG A 588 28.42 -2.74 -12.53
C ARG A 588 28.83 -3.19 -13.92
N ARG A 589 29.09 -2.26 -14.86
CA ARG A 589 29.58 -2.57 -16.21
C ARG A 589 30.93 -3.29 -16.22
N ALA A 590 31.80 -2.97 -15.27
CA ALA A 590 33.08 -3.66 -15.11
C ALA A 590 32.94 -5.07 -14.49
N SER A 591 31.78 -5.43 -13.94
CA SER A 591 31.55 -6.76 -13.35
C SER A 591 31.20 -7.80 -14.42
N PRO A 592 31.54 -9.09 -14.23
CA PRO A 592 31.20 -10.16 -15.18
C PRO A 592 29.69 -10.28 -15.47
N GLN A 593 28.85 -9.94 -14.50
CA GLN A 593 27.39 -9.93 -14.64
C GLN A 593 26.90 -8.73 -15.45
N GLY A 594 27.53 -7.56 -15.29
CA GLY A 594 27.22 -6.38 -16.11
C GLY A 594 27.60 -6.57 -17.57
N ILE A 595 28.76 -7.18 -17.85
CA ILE A 595 29.19 -7.53 -19.22
C ILE A 595 28.17 -8.48 -19.88
N LEU A 596 27.61 -9.42 -19.11
CA LEU A 596 26.59 -10.34 -19.60
C LEU A 596 25.25 -9.64 -19.86
N HIS A 597 24.84 -8.69 -19.01
CA HIS A 597 23.62 -7.91 -19.23
C HIS A 597 23.74 -6.99 -20.44
N ASP A 598 24.84 -6.24 -20.56
CA ASP A 598 25.08 -5.39 -21.73
C ASP A 598 25.06 -6.23 -23.03
N ALA A 599 25.62 -7.44 -23.00
CA ALA A 599 25.57 -8.36 -24.15
C ALA A 599 24.16 -8.92 -24.46
N ILE A 600 23.28 -9.01 -23.46
CA ILE A 600 21.88 -9.44 -23.65
C ILE A 600 21.06 -8.28 -24.22
N ASP A 601 21.27 -7.05 -23.74
CA ASP A 601 20.59 -5.86 -24.25
C ASP A 601 21.02 -5.56 -25.69
N ASP A 602 22.31 -5.68 -26.02
CA ASP A 602 22.82 -5.59 -27.40
C ASP A 602 22.19 -6.66 -28.33
N LEU A 603 21.90 -7.85 -27.80
CA LEU A 603 21.21 -8.91 -28.55
C LEU A 603 19.70 -8.65 -28.69
N ALA A 604 19.08 -7.97 -27.74
CA ALA A 604 17.68 -7.56 -27.80
C ALA A 604 17.46 -6.43 -28.83
N GLU A 605 18.35 -5.44 -28.88
CA GLU A 605 18.32 -4.38 -29.90
C GLU A 605 18.50 -4.94 -31.33
N LEU A 606 19.24 -6.04 -31.49
CA LEU A 606 19.34 -6.76 -32.77
C LEU A 606 18.07 -7.53 -33.14
N GLY A 607 17.23 -7.88 -32.15
CA GLY A 607 15.91 -8.49 -32.36
C GLY A 607 14.91 -7.50 -32.96
N ASP A 608 14.87 -6.27 -32.45
CA ASP A 608 14.03 -5.20 -32.99
C ASP A 608 14.43 -4.78 -34.42
N LEU A 609 15.72 -4.98 -34.77
CA LEU A 609 16.21 -4.76 -36.13
C LEU A 609 15.61 -5.76 -37.13
N ASP A 610 15.29 -6.98 -36.70
CA ASP A 610 14.70 -8.04 -37.55
C ASP A 610 13.23 -7.75 -37.87
N ASP A 611 12.53 -7.03 -36.98
CA ASP A 611 11.15 -6.60 -37.20
C ASP A 611 11.08 -5.31 -38.03
N LEU A 612 12.02 -4.38 -37.84
CA LEU A 612 12.20 -3.23 -38.75
C LEU A 612 12.58 -3.66 -40.18
N LEU A 613 13.43 -4.68 -40.32
CA LEU A 613 13.78 -5.24 -41.64
C LEU A 613 12.62 -5.99 -42.29
N LYS A 614 11.69 -6.57 -41.52
CA LYS A 614 10.45 -7.19 -42.04
C LYS A 614 9.38 -6.16 -42.42
N GLU A 615 9.40 -4.97 -41.83
CA GLU A 615 8.53 -3.86 -42.26
C GLU A 615 9.03 -3.15 -43.52
N GLU A 616 10.36 -3.09 -43.74
CA GLU A 616 10.95 -2.51 -44.95
C GLU A 616 11.01 -3.46 -46.16
N LEU A 617 10.96 -4.79 -45.95
CA LEU A 617 10.89 -5.82 -47.00
C LEU A 617 9.45 -6.17 -47.35
#